data_AF-A0A3P6AU81-F1
#
_entry.id   AF-A0A3P6AU81-F1
#
_cell.length_a   1.000
_cell.length_b   1.000
_cell.length_c   1.000
_cell.angle_alpha   90.00
_cell.angle_beta   90.00
_cell.angle_gamma   90.00
#
_symmetry.space_group_name_H-M   'P 1'
#
loop_
_entity.id
_entity.type
_entity.pdbx_description
1 polymer ?
#
loop_
_entity_poly.entity_id
_entity_poly.type
_entity_poly.pdbx_seq_one_letter_code
_entity_poly.pdbx_strand_id
1 'polypeptide(L)'
;MYPRAKNCACLLHLQRNIVTMFKKKHLAYMVSKAARAYRVSDFYRHFNEIKMVDINCADYLVRAGFEHWTRSHCHGLRYNIMTSNVAESLNAALAEARGYPIVALLDYIRSMLMRWFSGRREASAGCGGVVTPKVEELISKNFSVSTGLLVHHINGGEFEVRGMDGYPFMVDLDKKVCSCLEFDMLLIPCEHAVAAAMHSKRRIDALVSEKFTRNTWAAAYSMSINPTGDYMTPAAEADTLGALILAPPNTRRPPGRPKKTRIFSRGEFKSGLRGRRPRTCRRCGGTDHNRATCKRPI
;
A
#
# COMPACT_ATOMS: atom_id res chain seq x y z
N MET A 1 18.00 11.39 -2.25
CA MET A 1 16.81 12.16 -2.68
C MET A 1 15.74 12.29 -1.57
N TYR A 2 15.53 11.34 -0.64
CA TYR A 2 14.64 11.56 0.52
C TYR A 2 15.20 10.92 1.80
N PRO A 3 16.02 11.63 2.60
CA PRO A 3 16.77 11.03 3.71
C PRO A 3 15.88 10.57 4.89
N ARG A 4 14.68 11.15 5.03
CA ARG A 4 13.71 10.82 6.08
C ARG A 4 12.74 9.70 5.69
N ALA A 5 12.71 9.29 4.42
CA ALA A 5 11.82 8.23 3.95
C ALA A 5 12.37 6.86 4.34
N LYS A 6 11.55 6.05 5.02
CA LYS A 6 11.89 4.65 5.32
C LYS A 6 11.41 3.76 4.18
N ASN A 7 12.33 2.98 3.61
CA ASN A 7 12.03 2.09 2.49
C ASN A 7 11.31 0.84 3.01
N CYS A 8 10.13 0.59 2.48
CA CYS A 8 9.27 -0.52 2.86
C CYS A 8 8.97 -1.39 1.64
N ALA A 9 9.06 -2.70 1.80
CA ALA A 9 8.64 -3.66 0.79
C ALA A 9 7.11 -3.70 0.68
N CYS A 10 6.61 -3.85 -0.55
CA CYS A 10 5.22 -4.18 -0.80
C CYS A 10 4.97 -5.66 -0.49
N LEU A 11 4.05 -5.93 0.43
CA LEU A 11 3.70 -7.29 0.85
C LEU A 11 3.17 -8.14 -0.31
N LEU A 12 2.39 -7.55 -1.21
CA LEU A 12 1.86 -8.26 -2.39
C LEU A 12 2.98 -8.73 -3.32
N HIS A 13 3.99 -7.89 -3.55
CA HIS A 13 5.17 -8.26 -4.34
C HIS A 13 6.00 -9.32 -3.63
N LEU A 14 6.17 -9.21 -2.31
CA LEU A 14 6.86 -10.22 -1.52
C LEU A 14 6.16 -11.59 -1.61
N GLN A 15 4.83 -11.63 -1.44
CA GLN A 15 4.02 -12.83 -1.59
C GLN A 15 4.18 -13.46 -2.98
N ARG A 16 4.14 -12.66 -4.05
CA ARG A 16 4.36 -13.14 -5.42
C ARG A 16 5.76 -13.73 -5.62
N ASN A 17 6.79 -13.10 -5.06
CA ASN A 17 8.16 -13.62 -5.08
C ASN A 17 8.23 -14.98 -4.37
N ILE A 18 7.59 -15.11 -3.20
CA ILE A 18 7.56 -16.36 -2.43
C ILE A 18 6.91 -17.50 -3.23
N VAL A 19 5.71 -17.26 -3.80
CA VAL A 19 5.04 -18.25 -4.64
C VAL A 19 5.90 -18.64 -5.84
N THR A 20 6.61 -17.68 -6.42
CA THR A 20 7.45 -17.91 -7.60
C THR A 20 8.71 -18.72 -7.26
N MET A 21 9.35 -18.45 -6.13
CA MET A 21 10.63 -19.07 -5.73
C MET A 21 10.44 -20.42 -5.04
N PHE A 22 9.51 -20.50 -4.09
CA PHE A 22 9.33 -21.68 -3.23
C PHE A 22 8.18 -22.59 -3.70
N LYS A 23 7.41 -22.19 -4.72
CA LYS A 23 6.34 -22.97 -5.37
C LYS A 23 5.21 -23.43 -4.43
N LYS A 24 5.15 -22.92 -3.20
CA LYS A 24 4.13 -23.23 -2.19
C LYS A 24 3.24 -22.00 -1.97
N LYS A 25 1.97 -22.08 -2.39
CA LYS A 25 1.01 -20.96 -2.21
C LYS A 25 0.70 -20.67 -0.74
N HIS A 26 0.63 -21.70 0.10
CA HIS A 26 0.34 -21.56 1.52
C HIS A 26 1.39 -20.68 2.25
N LEU A 27 2.67 -20.77 1.88
CA LEU A 27 3.72 -19.93 2.46
C LEU A 27 3.42 -18.43 2.29
N ALA A 28 2.84 -18.02 1.16
CA ALA A 28 2.49 -16.62 0.95
C ALA A 28 1.40 -16.13 1.92
N TYR A 29 0.48 -17.00 2.34
CA TYR A 29 -0.50 -16.68 3.38
C TYR A 29 0.17 -16.55 4.75
N MET A 30 1.02 -17.52 5.13
CA MET A 30 1.75 -17.47 6.40
C MET A 30 2.64 -16.22 6.50
N VAL A 31 3.36 -15.88 5.44
CA VAL A 31 4.17 -14.64 5.39
C VAL A 31 3.30 -13.40 5.51
N SER A 32 2.12 -13.36 4.88
CA SER A 32 1.20 -12.23 5.06
C SER A 32 0.70 -12.12 6.50
N LYS A 33 0.46 -13.25 7.17
CA LYS A 33 0.06 -13.28 8.57
C LYS A 33 1.17 -12.72 9.47
N ALA A 34 2.41 -13.21 9.30
CA ALA A 34 3.58 -12.68 10.00
C ALA A 34 3.81 -11.19 9.72
N ALA A 35 3.76 -10.78 8.45
CA ALA A 35 4.00 -9.40 8.03
C ALA A 35 3.01 -8.39 8.66
N ARG A 36 1.77 -8.81 8.92
CA ARG A 36 0.69 -7.97 9.45
C ARG A 36 0.61 -7.98 10.97
N ALA A 37 1.37 -8.84 11.66
CA ALA A 37 1.38 -8.88 13.11
C ALA A 37 1.76 -7.52 13.70
N TYR A 38 0.97 -7.05 14.66
CA TYR A 38 1.25 -5.82 15.40
C TYR A 38 2.34 -6.04 16.44
N ARG A 39 2.22 -7.11 17.23
CA ARG A 39 3.20 -7.49 18.25
C ARG A 39 4.38 -8.25 17.66
N VAL A 40 5.55 -8.00 18.24
CA VAL A 40 6.78 -8.76 17.92
C VAL A 40 6.64 -10.23 18.32
N SER A 41 5.96 -10.54 19.43
CA SER A 41 5.68 -11.90 19.86
C SER A 41 4.81 -12.67 18.85
N ASP A 42 3.73 -12.06 18.37
CA ASP A 42 2.87 -12.64 17.33
C ASP A 42 3.60 -12.84 16.01
N PHE A 43 4.46 -11.88 15.65
CA PHE A 43 5.35 -12.04 14.50
C PHE A 43 6.22 -13.29 14.63
N TYR A 44 6.95 -13.44 15.74
CA TYR A 44 7.84 -14.58 15.91
C TYR A 44 7.10 -15.91 15.98
N ARG A 45 5.90 -15.94 16.55
CA ARG A 45 5.01 -17.11 16.51
C ARG A 45 4.73 -17.54 15.07
N HIS A 46 4.27 -16.61 14.22
CA HIS A 46 4.02 -16.91 12.80
C HIS A 46 5.28 -17.16 11.99
N PHE A 47 6.39 -16.49 12.32
CA PHE A 47 7.66 -16.67 11.66
C PHE A 47 8.26 -18.07 11.94
N ASN A 48 8.11 -18.56 13.16
CA ASN A 48 8.52 -19.91 13.53
C ASN A 48 7.68 -20.97 12.81
N GLU A 49 6.37 -20.76 12.63
CA GLU A 49 5.54 -21.63 11.78
C GLU A 49 6.09 -21.68 10.33
N ILE A 50 6.48 -20.54 9.76
CA ILE A 50 7.11 -20.50 8.42
C ILE A 50 8.42 -21.29 8.40
N LYS A 51 9.26 -21.11 9.44
CA LYS A 51 10.55 -21.80 9.58
C LYS A 51 10.40 -23.32 9.63
N MET A 52 9.37 -23.81 10.31
CA MET A 52 9.05 -25.25 10.36
C MET A 52 8.61 -25.80 9.01
N VAL A 53 7.88 -25.01 8.21
CA VAL A 53 7.37 -25.45 6.90
C VAL A 53 8.44 -25.35 5.80
N ASP A 54 9.27 -24.32 5.84
CA ASP A 54 10.31 -24.08 4.83
C ASP A 54 11.43 -23.16 5.35
N ILE A 55 12.53 -23.78 5.81
CA ILE A 55 13.70 -23.07 6.32
C ILE A 55 14.33 -22.13 5.28
N ASN A 56 14.35 -22.53 3.99
CA ASN A 56 14.92 -21.72 2.92
C ASN A 56 14.10 -20.44 2.69
N CYS A 57 12.78 -20.54 2.84
CA CYS A 57 11.89 -19.38 2.80
C CYS A 57 12.13 -18.45 3.99
N ALA A 58 12.27 -19.01 5.20
CA ALA A 58 12.61 -18.22 6.39
C ALA A 58 13.94 -17.47 6.23
N ASP A 59 15.00 -18.14 5.77
CA ASP A 59 16.31 -17.52 5.53
C ASP A 59 16.24 -16.41 4.48
N TYR A 60 15.45 -16.60 3.42
CA TYR A 60 15.20 -15.56 2.43
C TYR A 60 14.52 -14.32 3.07
N LEU A 61 13.57 -14.53 3.98
CA LEU A 61 12.87 -13.44 4.67
C LEU A 61 13.75 -12.71 5.69
N VAL A 62 14.66 -13.42 6.36
CA VAL A 62 15.69 -12.83 7.23
C VAL A 62 16.60 -11.92 6.40
N ARG A 63 17.14 -12.44 5.29
CA ARG A 63 17.99 -11.65 4.37
C ARG A 63 17.28 -10.45 3.76
N ALA A 64 15.94 -10.50 3.65
CA ALA A 64 15.15 -9.37 3.17
C ALA A 64 15.00 -8.22 4.19
N GLY A 65 15.38 -8.43 5.47
CA GLY A 65 15.26 -7.46 6.56
C GLY A 65 13.82 -7.31 7.07
N PHE A 66 13.55 -7.70 8.32
CA PHE A 66 12.20 -7.69 8.89
C PHE A 66 11.59 -6.28 8.94
N GLU A 67 12.41 -5.26 9.15
CA GLU A 67 12.04 -3.85 9.15
C GLU A 67 11.44 -3.37 7.83
N HIS A 68 11.76 -4.05 6.72
CA HIS A 68 11.28 -3.68 5.39
C HIS A 68 9.89 -4.24 5.09
N TRP A 69 9.59 -5.47 5.50
CA TRP A 69 8.37 -6.17 5.07
C TRP A 69 7.36 -6.46 6.18
N THR A 70 7.74 -6.31 7.44
CA THR A 70 6.85 -6.51 8.58
C THR A 70 6.34 -5.18 9.11
N ARG A 71 5.20 -5.24 9.83
CA ARG A 71 4.68 -4.13 10.60
C ARG A 71 5.41 -3.98 11.94
N SER A 72 5.52 -5.07 12.69
CA SER A 72 6.07 -5.08 14.05
C SER A 72 7.52 -4.62 14.16
N HIS A 73 8.34 -4.78 13.11
CA HIS A 73 9.74 -4.35 13.11
C HIS A 73 9.99 -3.06 12.31
N CYS A 74 8.93 -2.46 11.73
CA CYS A 74 9.10 -1.24 10.95
C CYS A 74 9.31 -0.04 11.88
N HIS A 75 10.43 0.67 11.70
CA HIS A 75 10.74 1.88 12.48
C HIS A 75 9.87 3.11 12.13
N GLY A 76 8.92 2.99 11.19
CA GLY A 76 8.09 4.10 10.72
C GLY A 76 6.60 3.77 10.76
N LEU A 77 5.77 4.82 10.80
CA LEU A 77 4.31 4.68 10.74
C LEU A 77 3.88 4.29 9.32
N ARG A 78 3.45 3.04 9.16
CA ARG A 78 2.91 2.54 7.88
C ARG A 78 1.43 2.88 7.68
N TYR A 79 0.70 3.33 8.71
CA TYR A 79 -0.74 3.64 8.65
C TYR A 79 -1.59 2.56 7.96
N ASN A 80 -1.33 1.29 8.29
CA ASN A 80 -1.93 0.11 7.64
C ASN A 80 -1.62 -0.08 6.13
N ILE A 81 -0.72 0.72 5.54
CA ILE A 81 -0.30 0.60 4.14
C ILE A 81 0.82 -0.45 4.03
N MET A 82 0.44 -1.65 3.60
CA MET A 82 1.36 -2.78 3.40
C MET A 82 1.59 -3.09 1.92
N THR A 83 0.94 -2.39 0.99
CA THR A 83 1.02 -2.65 -0.45
C THR A 83 1.35 -1.38 -1.24
N SER A 84 1.88 -1.56 -2.45
CA SER A 84 2.18 -0.48 -3.41
C SER A 84 0.95 -0.02 -4.22
N ASN A 85 -0.28 -0.28 -3.74
CA ASN A 85 -1.50 0.01 -4.49
C ASN A 85 -1.56 1.48 -4.93
N VAL A 86 -1.18 2.43 -4.08
CA VAL A 86 -1.18 3.87 -4.41
C VAL A 86 -0.29 4.15 -5.64
N ALA A 87 0.93 3.61 -5.65
CA ALA A 87 1.87 3.78 -6.76
C ALA A 87 1.37 3.04 -8.02
N GLU A 88 0.77 1.87 -7.88
CA GLU A 88 0.21 1.10 -9.00
C GLU A 88 -1.00 1.80 -9.62
N SER A 89 -1.91 2.35 -8.80
CA SER A 89 -3.07 3.12 -9.25
C SER A 89 -2.65 4.40 -9.96
N LEU A 90 -1.68 5.14 -9.43
CA LEU A 90 -1.15 6.33 -10.09
C LEU A 90 -0.49 5.97 -11.43
N ASN A 91 0.31 4.89 -11.46
CA ASN A 91 0.92 4.41 -12.70
C ASN A 91 -0.11 3.99 -13.76
N ALA A 92 -1.24 3.42 -13.34
CA ALA A 92 -2.34 3.06 -14.22
C ALA A 92 -3.06 4.31 -14.75
N ALA A 93 -3.32 5.30 -13.89
CA ALA A 93 -3.93 6.57 -14.28
C ALA A 93 -3.05 7.34 -15.29
N LEU A 94 -1.73 7.24 -15.16
CA LEU A 94 -0.76 7.90 -16.07
C LEU A 94 -0.38 7.05 -17.29
N ALA A 95 -0.96 5.86 -17.47
CA ALA A 95 -0.50 4.92 -18.48
C ALA A 95 -0.64 5.47 -19.91
N GLU A 96 -1.72 6.21 -20.18
CA GLU A 96 -2.01 6.82 -21.48
C GLU A 96 -1.09 8.02 -21.76
N ALA A 97 -0.97 8.93 -20.79
CA ALA A 97 -0.21 10.17 -20.94
C ALA A 97 1.31 9.98 -20.98
N ARG A 98 1.83 8.82 -20.59
CA ARG A 98 3.27 8.52 -20.58
C ARG A 98 3.96 8.72 -21.93
N GLY A 99 3.20 8.66 -23.03
CA GLY A 99 3.72 8.87 -24.39
C GLY A 99 3.67 10.32 -24.89
N TYR A 100 3.10 11.26 -24.12
CA TYR A 100 2.87 12.63 -24.56
C TYR A 100 4.16 13.48 -24.51
N PRO A 101 4.26 14.53 -25.35
CA PRO A 101 5.25 15.60 -25.14
C PRO A 101 5.15 16.19 -23.74
N ILE A 102 6.22 16.78 -23.22
CA ILE A 102 6.30 17.22 -21.82
C ILE A 102 5.18 18.18 -21.41
N VAL A 103 4.83 19.15 -22.26
CA VAL A 103 3.75 20.12 -22.02
C VAL A 103 2.41 19.40 -21.90
N ALA A 104 2.08 18.52 -22.85
CA ALA A 104 0.85 17.75 -22.85
C ALA A 104 0.78 16.73 -21.70
N LEU A 105 1.92 16.16 -21.27
CA LEU A 105 2.00 15.31 -20.09
C LEU A 105 1.68 16.08 -18.81
N LEU A 106 2.25 17.29 -18.66
CA LEU A 106 2.01 18.14 -17.50
C LEU A 106 0.56 18.60 -17.45
N ASP A 107 -0.03 19.01 -18.58
CA ASP A 107 -1.44 19.40 -18.62
C ASP A 107 -2.38 18.22 -18.32
N TYR A 108 -2.05 17.02 -18.79
CA TYR A 108 -2.78 15.80 -18.41
C TYR A 108 -2.74 15.56 -16.90
N ILE A 109 -1.55 15.62 -16.28
CA ILE A 109 -1.38 15.43 -14.83
C ILE A 109 -2.17 16.50 -14.08
N ARG A 110 -2.07 17.77 -14.48
CA ARG A 110 -2.80 18.90 -13.90
C ARG A 110 -4.31 18.65 -13.96
N SER A 111 -4.85 18.32 -15.13
CA SER A 111 -6.28 18.06 -15.35
C SER A 111 -6.77 16.84 -14.58
N MET A 112 -5.95 15.79 -14.45
CA MET A 112 -6.24 14.62 -13.63
C MET A 112 -6.34 15.00 -12.14
N LEU A 113 -5.32 15.71 -11.61
CA LEU A 113 -5.30 16.14 -10.22
C LEU A 113 -6.44 17.12 -9.91
N MET A 114 -6.75 18.05 -10.82
CA MET A 114 -7.88 18.97 -10.70
C MET A 114 -9.20 18.23 -10.46
N ARG A 115 -9.51 17.24 -11.30
CA ARG A 115 -10.71 16.40 -11.15
C ARG A 115 -10.70 15.61 -9.85
N TRP A 116 -9.57 15.01 -9.48
CA TRP A 116 -9.45 14.24 -8.24
C TRP A 116 -9.63 15.12 -7.01
N PHE A 117 -9.01 16.31 -6.98
CA PHE A 117 -9.16 17.26 -5.87
C PHE A 117 -10.61 17.75 -5.76
N SER A 118 -11.29 18.05 -6.88
CA SER A 118 -12.72 18.40 -6.86
C SER A 118 -13.56 17.30 -6.23
N GLY A 119 -13.44 16.06 -6.75
CA GLY A 119 -14.21 14.93 -6.22
C GLY A 119 -13.90 14.63 -4.75
N ARG A 120 -12.65 14.82 -4.31
CA ARG A 120 -12.28 14.67 -2.89
C ARG A 120 -12.88 15.76 -2.01
N ARG A 121 -13.00 17.00 -2.49
CA ARG A 121 -13.69 18.08 -1.77
C ARG A 121 -15.17 17.81 -1.64
N GLU A 122 -15.84 17.49 -2.76
CA GLU A 122 -17.27 17.15 -2.78
C GLU A 122 -17.58 15.99 -1.83
N ALA A 123 -16.78 14.92 -1.86
CA ALA A 123 -16.93 13.79 -0.95
C ALA A 123 -16.67 14.16 0.51
N SER A 124 -15.75 15.09 0.80
CA SER A 124 -15.53 15.58 2.17
C SER A 124 -16.65 16.48 2.68
N ALA A 125 -17.27 17.27 1.78
CA ALA A 125 -18.40 18.14 2.08
C ALA A 125 -19.68 17.32 2.33
N GLY A 126 -19.89 16.26 1.57
CA GLY A 126 -21.01 15.32 1.76
C GLY A 126 -20.82 14.32 2.90
N CYS A 127 -19.66 14.32 3.58
CA CYS A 127 -19.40 13.43 4.71
C CYS A 127 -20.07 13.98 5.98
N GLY A 128 -21.10 13.31 6.49
CA GLY A 128 -21.79 13.70 7.72
C GLY A 128 -21.06 13.31 9.02
N GLY A 129 -20.05 12.44 8.94
CA GLY A 129 -19.32 11.92 10.10
C GLY A 129 -18.20 12.84 10.58
N VAL A 130 -17.72 12.60 11.81
CA VAL A 130 -16.54 13.27 12.38
C VAL A 130 -15.25 12.75 11.74
N VAL A 131 -15.22 11.45 11.43
CA VAL A 131 -14.08 10.76 10.83
C VAL A 131 -14.37 10.36 9.38
N THR A 132 -13.32 10.00 8.64
CA THR A 132 -13.48 9.55 7.26
C THR A 132 -14.30 8.26 7.16
N PRO A 133 -15.08 8.04 6.08
CA PRO A 133 -15.95 6.86 5.95
C PRO A 133 -15.23 5.52 6.09
N LYS A 134 -13.96 5.45 5.67
CA LYS A 134 -13.17 4.21 5.79
C LYS A 134 -12.78 3.90 7.24
N VAL A 135 -12.55 4.94 8.04
CA VAL A 135 -12.27 4.79 9.46
C VAL A 135 -13.54 4.47 10.23
N GLU A 136 -14.68 5.09 9.86
CA GLU A 136 -15.99 4.70 10.38
C GLU A 136 -16.26 3.21 10.17
N GLU A 137 -16.06 2.70 8.94
CA GLU A 137 -16.21 1.26 8.63
C GLU A 137 -15.30 0.38 9.49
N LEU A 138 -14.07 0.82 9.79
CA LEU A 138 -13.13 0.08 10.64
C LEU A 138 -13.59 0.09 12.11
N ILE A 139 -14.08 1.23 12.60
CA ILE A 139 -14.64 1.36 13.95
C ILE A 139 -15.86 0.45 14.08
N SER A 140 -16.76 0.42 13.10
CA SER A 140 -17.93 -0.46 13.13
C SER A 140 -17.52 -1.94 13.19
N LYS A 141 -16.47 -2.35 12.47
CA LYS A 141 -15.94 -3.73 12.56
C LYS A 141 -15.37 -4.03 13.93
N ASN A 142 -14.54 -3.13 14.46
CA ASN A 142 -13.93 -3.28 15.79
C ASN A 142 -15.00 -3.28 16.89
N PHE A 143 -16.08 -2.49 16.71
CA PHE A 143 -17.23 -2.47 17.60
C PHE A 143 -17.92 -3.83 17.66
N SER A 144 -18.22 -4.44 16.51
CA SER A 144 -18.83 -5.77 16.48
C SER A 144 -18.03 -6.81 17.26
N VAL A 145 -16.70 -6.81 17.12
CA VAL A 145 -15.83 -7.73 17.88
C VAL A 145 -15.76 -7.37 19.36
N SER A 146 -15.75 -6.07 19.69
CA SER A 146 -15.64 -5.59 21.08
C SER A 146 -16.78 -6.03 22.00
N THR A 147 -17.96 -6.34 21.44
CA THR A 147 -19.16 -6.73 22.21
C THR A 147 -18.98 -8.02 23.03
N GLY A 148 -18.07 -8.90 22.61
CA GLY A 148 -17.77 -10.15 23.32
C GLY A 148 -16.61 -10.05 24.32
N LEU A 149 -16.07 -8.85 24.56
CA LEU A 149 -14.90 -8.67 25.41
C LEU A 149 -15.32 -8.29 26.84
N LEU A 150 -14.66 -8.90 27.82
CA LEU A 150 -14.79 -8.54 29.22
C LEU A 150 -13.89 -7.35 29.54
N VAL A 151 -14.41 -6.35 30.25
CA VAL A 151 -13.69 -5.12 30.59
C VAL A 151 -13.67 -4.93 32.09
N HIS A 152 -12.49 -4.71 32.65
CA HIS A 152 -12.27 -4.30 34.03
C HIS A 152 -11.59 -2.94 34.05
N HIS A 153 -12.16 -1.99 34.78
CA HIS A 153 -11.52 -0.70 35.04
C HIS A 153 -10.38 -0.88 36.05
N ILE A 154 -9.21 -0.31 35.77
CA ILE A 154 -8.04 -0.38 36.64
C ILE A 154 -7.92 0.93 37.44
N ASN A 155 -7.64 2.04 36.74
CA ASN A 155 -7.48 3.36 37.33
C ASN A 155 -7.56 4.43 36.23
N GLY A 156 -8.13 5.60 36.51
CA GLY A 156 -8.19 6.70 35.54
C GLY A 156 -8.73 6.25 34.16
N GLY A 157 -7.93 6.43 33.11
CA GLY A 157 -8.22 5.98 31.74
C GLY A 157 -7.72 4.56 31.39
N GLU A 158 -7.24 3.78 32.37
CA GLU A 158 -6.64 2.46 32.19
C GLU A 158 -7.63 1.33 32.44
N PHE A 159 -7.62 0.33 31.55
CA PHE A 159 -8.54 -0.81 31.55
C PHE A 159 -7.79 -2.09 31.24
N GLU A 160 -8.22 -3.18 31.86
CA GLU A 160 -7.91 -4.54 31.41
C GLU A 160 -9.08 -5.04 30.56
N VAL A 161 -8.78 -5.51 29.36
CA VAL A 161 -9.76 -6.10 28.44
C VAL A 161 -9.35 -7.52 28.13
N ARG A 162 -10.29 -8.47 28.24
CA ARG A 162 -10.06 -9.90 27.99
C ARG A 162 -11.01 -10.43 26.91
N GLY A 163 -10.45 -11.19 25.97
CA GLY A 163 -11.22 -11.98 25.03
C GLY A 163 -11.65 -13.33 25.61
N MET A 164 -12.28 -14.16 24.76
CA MET A 164 -12.67 -15.54 25.13
C MET A 164 -11.47 -16.44 25.47
N ASP A 165 -10.28 -16.12 24.95
CA ASP A 165 -9.03 -16.82 25.25
C ASP A 165 -8.45 -16.48 26.64
N GLY A 166 -9.05 -15.52 27.35
CA GLY A 166 -8.65 -15.08 28.68
C GLY A 166 -7.39 -14.23 28.72
N TYR A 167 -6.75 -13.95 27.57
CA TYR A 167 -5.52 -13.17 27.51
C TYR A 167 -5.80 -11.70 27.83
N PRO A 168 -5.12 -11.09 28.82
CA PRO A 168 -5.37 -9.71 29.20
C PRO A 168 -4.67 -8.72 28.26
N PHE A 169 -5.42 -7.72 27.82
CA PHE A 169 -4.93 -6.56 27.10
C PHE A 169 -5.10 -5.32 27.95
N MET A 170 -4.00 -4.66 28.28
CA MET A 170 -4.02 -3.33 28.90
C MET A 170 -4.34 -2.27 27.85
N VAL A 171 -5.28 -1.39 28.16
CA VAL A 171 -5.69 -0.25 27.34
C VAL A 171 -5.58 1.01 28.17
N ASP A 172 -5.01 2.08 27.61
CA ASP A 172 -5.06 3.42 28.18
C ASP A 172 -5.70 4.36 27.15
N LEU A 173 -6.92 4.80 27.46
CA LEU A 173 -7.72 5.63 26.55
C LEU A 173 -7.25 7.08 26.49
N ASP A 174 -6.55 7.58 27.51
CA ASP A 174 -6.05 8.96 27.55
C ASP A 174 -4.76 9.10 26.76
N LYS A 175 -3.86 8.12 26.92
CA LYS A 175 -2.64 8.02 26.10
C LYS A 175 -2.91 7.48 24.70
N LYS A 176 -4.12 6.96 24.44
CA LYS A 176 -4.54 6.34 23.17
C LYS A 176 -3.66 5.15 22.77
N VAL A 177 -3.34 4.30 23.73
CA VAL A 177 -2.48 3.12 23.56
C VAL A 177 -3.17 1.85 23.98
N CYS A 178 -2.77 0.74 23.37
CA CYS A 178 -3.21 -0.58 23.75
C CYS A 178 -2.04 -1.54 23.67
N SER A 179 -1.93 -2.45 24.63
CA SER A 179 -0.91 -3.50 24.59
C SER A 179 -0.99 -4.36 23.32
N CYS A 180 -2.11 -4.41 22.58
CA CYS A 180 -2.19 -5.08 21.27
C CYS A 180 -1.40 -4.36 20.15
N LEU A 181 -0.96 -3.12 20.40
CA LEU A 181 -0.23 -2.20 19.52
C LEU A 181 -0.98 -1.74 18.27
N GLU A 182 -2.20 -2.23 18.03
CA GLU A 182 -3.01 -1.80 16.90
C GLU A 182 -3.46 -0.34 17.06
N PHE A 183 -3.90 0.05 18.26
CA PHE A 183 -4.33 1.43 18.52
C PHE A 183 -3.18 2.42 18.31
N ASP A 184 -2.01 2.08 18.86
CA ASP A 184 -0.77 2.84 18.78
C ASP A 184 -0.29 3.03 17.34
N MET A 185 -0.29 1.95 16.55
CA MET A 185 0.25 1.96 15.18
C MET A 185 -0.72 2.54 14.16
N LEU A 186 -2.02 2.31 14.32
CA LEU A 186 -3.03 2.79 13.40
C LEU A 186 -3.56 4.16 13.75
N LEU A 187 -3.44 4.58 15.01
CA LEU A 187 -4.06 5.78 15.58
C LEU A 187 -5.60 5.76 15.44
N ILE A 188 -6.16 4.56 15.41
CA ILE A 188 -7.59 4.26 15.35
C ILE A 188 -7.86 3.22 16.46
N PRO A 189 -8.91 3.39 17.29
CA PRO A 189 -9.21 2.45 18.36
C PRO A 189 -9.32 1.01 17.85
N CYS A 190 -8.53 0.11 18.43
CA CYS A 190 -8.68 -1.34 18.23
C CYS A 190 -9.92 -1.85 18.98
N GLU A 191 -10.31 -3.11 18.76
CA GLU A 191 -11.45 -3.73 19.44
C GLU A 191 -11.40 -3.63 20.97
N HIS A 192 -10.21 -3.77 21.58
CA HIS A 192 -10.02 -3.58 23.02
C HIS A 192 -10.28 -2.13 23.47
N ALA A 193 -9.77 -1.16 22.71
CA ALA A 193 -9.97 0.25 23.01
C ALA A 193 -11.44 0.66 22.82
N VAL A 194 -12.13 0.07 21.85
CA VAL A 194 -13.57 0.25 21.67
C VAL A 194 -14.35 -0.31 22.86
N ALA A 195 -14.03 -1.53 23.32
CA ALA A 195 -14.67 -2.12 24.50
C ALA A 195 -14.51 -1.23 25.75
N ALA A 196 -13.28 -0.79 26.02
CA ALA A 196 -12.97 0.11 27.14
C ALA A 196 -13.68 1.48 27.01
N ALA A 197 -13.75 2.04 25.80
CA ALA A 197 -14.45 3.29 25.54
C ALA A 197 -15.96 3.16 25.81
N MET A 198 -16.57 2.06 25.38
CA MET A 198 -17.98 1.77 25.66
C MET A 198 -18.25 1.59 27.14
N HIS A 199 -17.39 0.85 27.85
CA HIS A 199 -17.50 0.64 29.30
C HIS A 199 -17.43 1.98 30.07
N SER A 200 -16.54 2.88 29.66
CA SER A 200 -16.37 4.21 30.25
C SER A 200 -17.29 5.30 29.68
N LYS A 201 -18.23 4.93 28.78
CA LYS A 201 -19.15 5.85 28.08
C LYS A 201 -18.44 6.99 27.35
N ARG A 202 -17.22 6.74 26.86
CA ARG A 202 -16.45 7.68 26.05
C ARG A 202 -16.82 7.54 24.58
N ARG A 203 -16.87 8.68 23.91
CA ARG A 203 -17.05 8.77 22.46
C ARG A 203 -15.86 8.15 21.72
N ILE A 204 -16.11 7.08 20.95
CA ILE A 204 -15.08 6.34 20.21
C ILE A 204 -14.42 7.21 19.12
N ASP A 205 -15.22 8.04 18.45
CA ASP A 205 -14.74 8.93 17.40
C ASP A 205 -13.73 9.98 17.93
N ALA A 206 -13.86 10.40 19.18
CA ALA A 206 -12.90 11.30 19.85
C ALA A 206 -11.53 10.63 20.13
N LEU A 207 -11.49 9.30 20.15
CA LEU A 207 -10.25 8.55 20.37
C LEU A 207 -9.44 8.41 19.07
N VAL A 208 -10.05 8.57 17.91
CA VAL A 208 -9.37 8.57 16.61
C VAL A 208 -8.40 9.74 16.50
N SER A 209 -7.26 9.55 15.83
CA SER A 209 -6.34 10.65 15.55
C SER A 209 -6.95 11.67 14.58
N GLU A 210 -6.64 12.94 14.83
CA GLU A 210 -7.04 14.07 13.99
C GLU A 210 -6.75 13.84 12.50
N LYS A 211 -5.66 13.12 12.18
CA LYS A 211 -5.25 12.76 10.82
C LYS A 211 -6.34 12.08 9.98
N PHE A 212 -7.31 11.43 10.62
CA PHE A 212 -8.41 10.72 9.97
C PHE A 212 -9.76 11.43 10.08
N THR A 213 -9.77 12.69 10.54
CA THR A 213 -10.98 13.49 10.64
C THR A 213 -11.42 14.01 9.27
N ARG A 214 -12.72 14.30 9.16
CA ARG A 214 -13.28 15.00 8.01
C ARG A 214 -12.61 16.36 7.80
N ASN A 215 -12.29 17.07 8.88
CA ASN A 215 -11.64 18.39 8.82
C ASN A 215 -10.25 18.32 8.20
N THR A 216 -9.40 17.39 8.64
CA THR A 216 -8.07 17.19 8.04
C THR A 216 -8.17 16.72 6.59
N TRP A 217 -9.14 15.87 6.27
CA TRP A 217 -9.42 15.50 4.88
C TRP A 217 -9.79 16.73 4.04
N ALA A 218 -10.76 17.56 4.47
CA ALA A 218 -11.15 18.77 3.75
C ALA A 218 -9.96 19.74 3.57
N ALA A 219 -9.17 19.94 4.63
CA ALA A 219 -7.98 20.77 4.60
C ALA A 219 -6.93 20.27 3.58
N ALA A 220 -6.71 18.95 3.49
CA ALA A 220 -5.73 18.35 2.58
C ALA A 220 -6.05 18.57 1.09
N TYR A 221 -7.31 18.84 0.74
CA TYR A 221 -7.74 19.07 -0.65
C TYR A 221 -8.35 20.47 -0.86
N SER A 222 -8.13 21.39 0.08
CA SER A 222 -8.73 22.74 0.06
C SER A 222 -8.27 23.58 -1.12
N MET A 223 -7.01 23.43 -1.54
CA MET A 223 -6.45 24.17 -2.66
C MET A 223 -7.08 23.79 -4.00
N SER A 224 -7.32 24.82 -4.82
CA SER A 224 -7.74 24.67 -6.20
C SER A 224 -6.54 24.48 -7.13
N ILE A 225 -6.71 23.59 -8.12
CA ILE A 225 -5.76 23.43 -9.22
C ILE A 225 -6.40 24.08 -10.43
N ASN A 226 -5.88 25.23 -10.82
CA ASN A 226 -6.48 26.05 -11.87
C ASN A 226 -6.02 25.59 -13.27
N PRO A 227 -6.78 25.91 -14.34
CA PRO A 227 -6.28 25.85 -15.71
C PRO A 227 -5.01 26.68 -15.86
N THR A 228 -4.09 26.18 -16.68
CA THR A 228 -3.03 27.02 -17.22
C THR A 228 -3.65 27.97 -18.24
N GLY A 229 -3.19 29.22 -18.28
CA GLY A 229 -3.53 30.17 -19.35
C GLY A 229 -3.01 29.69 -20.70
N ASP A 230 -3.14 30.54 -21.72
CA ASP A 230 -2.63 30.24 -23.05
C ASP A 230 -1.12 29.96 -23.01
N TYR A 231 -0.72 28.76 -23.43
CA TYR A 231 0.68 28.36 -23.56
C TYR A 231 1.26 28.75 -24.93
N MET A 232 0.42 29.19 -25.87
CA MET A 232 0.84 29.69 -27.18
C MET A 232 1.29 31.15 -27.13
N THR A 233 0.91 31.88 -26.08
CA THR A 233 1.40 33.22 -25.78
C THR A 233 2.28 33.18 -24.53
N PRO A 234 3.62 33.21 -24.68
CA PRO A 234 4.50 33.31 -23.54
C PRO A 234 4.15 34.58 -22.75
N ALA A 235 3.90 34.44 -21.44
CA ALA A 235 3.84 35.60 -20.56
C ALA A 235 5.16 36.36 -20.62
N ALA A 236 5.12 37.69 -20.52
CA ALA A 236 6.29 38.58 -20.61
C ALA A 236 7.25 38.50 -19.39
N GLU A 237 7.25 37.39 -18.65
CA GLU A 237 8.06 37.16 -17.45
C GLU A 237 8.79 35.82 -17.61
N ALA A 238 10.10 35.66 -17.53
CA ALA A 238 11.20 36.58 -17.27
C ALA A 238 12.45 36.05 -18.03
N ASP A 239 13.31 36.98 -18.45
CA ASP A 239 14.60 36.81 -19.14
C ASP A 239 15.57 35.79 -18.45
N THR A 240 15.25 35.40 -17.22
CA THR A 240 16.01 34.44 -16.40
C THR A 240 15.88 32.98 -16.84
N LEU A 241 14.76 32.55 -17.46
CA LEU A 241 14.60 31.15 -17.88
C LEU A 241 15.21 30.88 -19.25
N GLY A 242 15.25 31.88 -20.14
CA GLY A 242 15.92 31.81 -21.44
C GLY A 242 17.44 31.70 -21.32
N ALA A 243 18.01 32.23 -20.24
CA ALA A 243 19.43 32.11 -19.91
C ALA A 243 19.84 30.73 -19.36
N LEU A 244 18.88 29.83 -19.06
CA LEU A 244 19.16 28.52 -18.48
C LEU A 244 19.67 27.55 -19.56
N ILE A 245 20.98 27.32 -19.58
CA ILE A 245 21.58 26.30 -20.46
C ILE A 245 21.22 24.91 -19.93
N LEU A 246 20.19 24.29 -20.50
CA LEU A 246 19.83 22.90 -20.22
C LEU A 246 20.74 21.96 -21.03
N ALA A 247 21.81 21.49 -20.39
CA ALA A 247 22.64 20.43 -20.98
C ALA A 247 21.83 19.13 -21.15
N PRO A 248 22.01 18.38 -22.25
CA PRO A 248 21.38 17.08 -22.39
C PRO A 248 21.85 16.14 -21.26
N PRO A 249 21.02 15.18 -20.82
CA PRO A 249 21.47 14.17 -19.86
C PRO A 249 22.75 13.49 -20.36
N ASN A 250 23.75 13.33 -19.48
CA ASN A 250 25.00 12.60 -19.78
C ASN A 250 24.79 11.11 -20.13
N THR A 251 23.55 10.64 -20.13
CA THR A 251 23.16 9.28 -20.46
C THR A 251 22.55 9.21 -21.85
N ARG A 252 23.16 8.44 -22.77
CA ARG A 252 22.54 8.11 -24.05
C ARG A 252 21.38 7.14 -23.83
N ARG A 253 20.24 7.41 -24.47
CA ARG A 253 19.13 6.45 -24.51
C ARG A 253 19.58 5.21 -25.30
N PRO A 254 19.35 3.99 -24.78
CA PRO A 254 19.63 2.77 -25.53
C PRO A 254 18.90 2.78 -26.89
N PRO A 255 19.52 2.28 -27.97
CA PRO A 255 18.87 2.21 -29.27
C PRO A 255 17.59 1.36 -29.21
N GLY A 256 16.54 1.83 -29.89
CA GLY A 256 15.26 1.12 -30.02
C GLY A 256 14.07 1.85 -29.38
N ARG A 257 12.86 1.40 -29.74
CA ARG A 257 11.62 1.96 -29.22
C ARG A 257 11.47 1.61 -27.73
N PRO A 258 11.26 2.58 -26.83
CA PRO A 258 10.95 2.32 -25.44
C PRO A 258 9.71 1.43 -25.34
N LYS A 259 9.79 0.40 -24.50
CA LYS A 259 8.63 -0.45 -24.23
C LYS A 259 7.55 0.40 -23.56
N LYS A 260 6.38 0.50 -24.20
CA LYS A 260 5.19 1.13 -23.60
C LYS A 260 4.63 0.29 -22.45
N THR A 261 4.80 -1.03 -22.50
CA THR A 261 4.32 -1.94 -21.46
C THR A 261 5.33 -2.06 -20.33
N ARG A 262 4.83 -1.97 -19.09
CA ARG A 262 5.61 -2.20 -17.86
C ARG A 262 6.29 -3.57 -17.91
N ILE A 263 7.52 -3.65 -17.38
CA ILE A 263 8.19 -4.91 -17.11
C ILE A 263 7.48 -5.55 -15.93
N PHE A 264 6.91 -6.74 -16.14
CA PHE A 264 6.29 -7.52 -15.08
C PHE A 264 7.34 -7.91 -14.04
N SER A 265 7.01 -7.69 -12.77
CA SER A 265 7.79 -8.22 -11.65
C SER A 265 7.65 -9.74 -11.61
N ARG A 266 8.57 -10.42 -10.92
CA ARG A 266 8.52 -11.88 -10.79
C ARG A 266 7.15 -12.33 -10.24
N GLY A 267 6.51 -13.25 -10.96
CA GLY A 267 5.19 -13.78 -10.60
C GLY A 267 3.98 -12.99 -11.11
N GLU A 268 4.18 -11.89 -11.85
CA GLU A 268 3.08 -11.20 -12.54
C GLU A 268 2.89 -11.72 -13.96
N PHE A 269 1.64 -11.97 -14.33
CA PHE A 269 1.25 -12.43 -15.67
C PHE A 269 0.08 -11.59 -16.17
N LYS A 270 0.04 -11.27 -17.47
CA LYS A 270 -1.19 -10.72 -18.07
C LYS A 270 -2.31 -11.74 -17.93
N SER A 271 -3.50 -11.28 -17.58
CA SER A 271 -4.75 -12.03 -17.74
C SER A 271 -4.79 -12.60 -19.17
N GLY A 272 -4.88 -13.92 -19.30
CA GLY A 272 -4.85 -14.64 -20.59
C GLY A 272 -3.51 -15.28 -20.99
N LEU A 273 -2.42 -15.09 -20.23
CA LEU A 273 -1.11 -15.73 -20.48
C LEU A 273 -0.79 -16.90 -19.53
N ARG A 274 -1.79 -17.43 -18.80
CA ARG A 274 -1.65 -18.75 -18.16
C ARG A 274 -1.56 -19.79 -19.27
N GLY A 275 -0.35 -20.27 -19.53
CA GLY A 275 -0.08 -21.25 -20.58
C GLY A 275 0.08 -20.59 -21.94
N ARG A 276 1.29 -20.10 -22.25
CA ARG A 276 1.70 -20.13 -23.67
C ARG A 276 1.62 -21.59 -24.07
N ARG A 277 0.63 -21.96 -24.88
CA ARG A 277 0.65 -23.25 -25.59
C ARG A 277 2.04 -23.36 -26.26
N PRO A 278 2.78 -24.46 -26.07
CA PRO A 278 4.04 -24.66 -26.76
C PRO A 278 3.81 -24.38 -28.24
N ARG A 279 4.66 -23.54 -28.86
CA ARG A 279 4.55 -23.31 -30.30
C ARG A 279 4.88 -24.64 -30.97
N THR A 280 3.88 -25.28 -31.56
CA THR A 280 4.04 -26.49 -32.34
C THR A 280 4.40 -26.13 -33.77
N CYS A 281 5.43 -26.79 -34.29
CA CYS A 281 5.86 -26.63 -35.67
C CYS A 281 4.79 -27.22 -36.60
N ARG A 282 4.21 -26.40 -37.48
CA ARG A 282 3.20 -26.86 -38.46
C ARG A 282 3.74 -27.85 -39.50
N ARG A 283 5.06 -28.03 -39.63
CA ARG A 283 5.66 -29.04 -40.52
C ARG A 283 5.84 -30.39 -39.83
N CYS A 284 6.43 -30.41 -38.63
CA CYS A 284 6.84 -31.67 -37.99
C CYS A 284 6.09 -32.00 -36.69
N GLY A 285 5.18 -31.14 -36.24
CA GLY A 285 4.44 -31.29 -34.98
C GLY A 285 5.26 -31.03 -33.70
N GLY A 286 6.59 -30.89 -33.79
CA GLY A 286 7.46 -30.71 -32.64
C GLY A 286 7.22 -29.40 -31.90
N THR A 287 7.36 -29.42 -30.58
CA THR A 287 7.38 -28.24 -29.72
C THR A 287 8.77 -27.58 -29.73
N ASP A 288 8.88 -26.29 -29.40
CA ASP A 288 10.12 -25.48 -29.30
C ASP A 288 10.69 -24.83 -30.57
N HIS A 289 10.07 -25.01 -31.73
CA HIS A 289 10.47 -24.28 -32.95
C HIS A 289 9.29 -24.00 -33.88
N ASN A 290 9.46 -23.10 -34.85
CA ASN A 290 8.43 -22.79 -35.85
C ASN A 290 8.79 -23.41 -37.21
N ARG A 291 7.87 -23.34 -38.19
CA ARG A 291 8.10 -23.87 -39.56
C ARG A 291 9.36 -23.29 -40.21
N ALA A 292 9.66 -22.01 -39.99
CA ALA A 292 10.80 -21.33 -40.60
C ALA A 292 12.15 -21.80 -40.04
N THR A 293 12.17 -22.29 -38.79
CA THR A 293 13.38 -22.81 -38.14
C THR A 293 13.37 -24.34 -38.03
N CYS A 294 12.50 -25.03 -38.78
CA CYS A 294 12.39 -26.48 -38.75
C CYS A 294 13.52 -27.12 -39.57
N LYS A 295 14.39 -27.87 -38.88
CA LYS A 295 15.50 -28.60 -39.50
C LYS A 295 15.13 -29.99 -40.01
N ARG A 296 13.87 -30.43 -39.85
CA ARG A 296 13.44 -31.72 -40.41
C ARG A 296 13.30 -31.60 -41.95
N PRO A 297 13.84 -32.56 -42.71
CA PRO A 297 13.67 -32.63 -44.15
C PRO A 297 12.17 -32.72 -44.50
N ILE A 298 11.83 -32.26 -45.71
CA ILE A 298 10.47 -32.33 -46.27
C ILE A 298 10.20 -33.77 -46.70
#